data_AF-A0A414S0K7-F1
#
_entry.id   AF-A0A414S0K7-F1
#
_cell.length_a   1.000
_cell.length_b   1.000
_cell.length_c   1.000
_cell.angle_alpha   90.00
_cell.angle_beta   90.00
_cell.angle_gamma   90.00
#
_symmetry.space_group_name_H-M   'P 1'
#
loop_
_entity.id
_entity.type
_entity.pdbx_description
1 polymer ?
#
loop_
_entity_poly.entity_id
_entity_poly.type
_entity_poly.pdbx_seq_one_letter_code
_entity_poly.pdbx_strand_id
1 'polypeptide(L)'
;MRENNLERFIKAQESDFKTALAEIKSGHKRSCWMWYIFPQIQGLGSSGTAMYYAIEDYEEAKAYIENAVTNAHLREISEALLQLESDDATRVMGWPDDLKLCSSMTLFALATKENEVFRRVLDKFFDGKLDAQTVDILDMGYLVMRIDEPDFGCEGRPDGVEPMAKVTLLKLKSEEEIQLEIPDAELYRKEIVEGSEVAVSPDGVMIKM
;
A
#
# COMPACT_ATOMS: atom_id res chain seq x y z
N MET A 1 9.52 12.37 17.12
CA MET A 1 9.74 10.94 16.87
C MET A 1 9.35 10.20 18.12
N ARG A 2 8.21 9.53 18.09
CA ARG A 2 7.94 8.51 19.11
C ARG A 2 8.95 7.38 18.85
N GLU A 3 9.55 6.84 19.90
CA GLU A 3 10.32 5.61 19.78
C GLU A 3 9.41 4.57 19.10
N ASN A 4 9.90 3.89 18.05
CA ASN A 4 9.13 3.07 17.11
C ASN A 4 8.48 1.88 17.86
N ASN A 5 7.36 2.16 18.53
CA ASN A 5 6.78 1.29 19.55
C ASN A 5 5.60 0.53 18.96
N LEU A 6 5.93 -0.52 18.21
CA LEU A 6 4.94 -1.45 17.68
C LEU A 6 4.19 -2.23 18.77
N GLU A 7 4.66 -2.22 20.04
CA GLU A 7 3.99 -2.91 21.13
C GLU A 7 2.56 -2.42 21.33
N ARG A 8 2.26 -1.15 21.02
CA ARG A 8 0.88 -0.64 21.12
C ARG A 8 -0.08 -1.44 20.23
N PHE A 9 0.36 -1.78 19.01
CA PHE A 9 -0.41 -2.61 18.09
C PHE A 9 -0.49 -4.04 18.59
N ILE A 10 0.65 -4.63 18.94
CA ILE A 10 0.73 -6.03 19.38
C ILE A 10 -0.18 -6.27 20.59
N LYS A 11 -0.10 -5.42 21.61
CA LYS A 11 -0.93 -5.52 22.83
C LYS A 11 -2.42 -5.43 22.53
N ALA A 12 -2.82 -4.54 21.61
CA ALA A 12 -4.22 -4.41 21.21
C ALA A 12 -4.71 -5.62 20.38
N GLN A 13 -3.83 -6.18 19.52
CA GLN A 13 -4.13 -7.34 18.69
C GLN A 13 -4.24 -8.63 19.51
N GLU A 14 -3.49 -8.79 20.61
CA GLU A 14 -3.53 -9.98 21.46
C GLU A 14 -4.94 -10.32 21.95
N SER A 15 -5.76 -9.32 22.28
CA SER A 15 -7.14 -9.53 22.73
C SER A 15 -8.13 -9.69 21.57
N ASP A 16 -7.91 -8.94 20.48
CA ASP A 16 -8.98 -8.68 19.51
C ASP A 16 -8.78 -9.37 18.17
N PHE A 17 -7.56 -9.79 17.82
CA PHE A 17 -7.25 -10.31 16.48
C PHE A 17 -8.10 -11.53 16.12
N LYS A 18 -8.30 -12.47 17.05
CA LYS A 18 -9.13 -13.65 16.82
C LYS A 18 -10.60 -13.27 16.53
N THR A 19 -11.11 -12.26 17.23
CA THR A 19 -12.46 -11.74 17.01
C THR A 19 -12.55 -11.03 15.66
N ALA A 20 -11.58 -10.16 15.34
CA ALA A 20 -11.51 -9.45 14.07
C ALA A 20 -11.48 -10.42 12.89
N LEU A 21 -10.63 -11.45 12.96
CA LEU A 21 -10.51 -12.48 11.94
C LEU A 21 -11.80 -13.29 11.77
N ALA A 22 -12.47 -13.64 12.87
CA ALA A 22 -13.75 -14.36 12.80
C ALA A 22 -14.86 -13.50 12.18
N GLU A 23 -14.92 -12.21 12.52
CA GLU A 23 -15.84 -11.24 11.93
C GLU A 23 -15.60 -11.10 10.42
N ILE A 24 -14.34 -10.92 10.01
CA ILE A 24 -13.98 -10.84 8.58
C ILE A 24 -14.31 -12.13 7.85
N LYS A 25 -14.01 -13.31 8.40
CA LYS A 25 -14.40 -14.60 7.79
C LYS A 25 -15.92 -14.77 7.67
N SER A 26 -16.70 -14.09 8.51
CA SER A 26 -18.17 -14.04 8.40
C SER A 26 -18.69 -12.98 7.42
N GLY A 27 -17.78 -12.23 6.79
CA GLY A 27 -18.06 -11.20 5.79
C GLY A 27 -18.61 -9.89 6.35
N HIS A 28 -18.63 -9.70 7.67
CA HIS A 28 -19.17 -8.50 8.30
C HIS A 28 -18.41 -8.16 9.58
N LYS A 29 -17.71 -7.01 9.56
CA LYS A 29 -17.12 -6.36 10.72
C LYS A 29 -18.21 -5.91 11.69
N ARG A 30 -17.99 -6.09 13.00
CA ARG A 30 -18.96 -5.74 14.06
C ARG A 30 -18.35 -4.99 15.23
N SER A 31 -17.08 -5.27 15.56
CA SER A 31 -16.41 -4.74 16.74
C SER A 31 -15.42 -3.61 16.42
N CYS A 32 -14.97 -2.90 17.46
CA CYS A 32 -14.18 -1.67 17.36
C CYS A 32 -12.66 -1.91 17.32
N TRP A 33 -12.16 -2.61 16.31
CA TRP A 33 -10.73 -2.97 16.21
C TRP A 33 -9.97 -2.36 15.02
N MET A 34 -10.64 -1.54 14.19
CA MET A 34 -10.11 -1.09 12.89
C MET A 34 -8.73 -0.46 12.98
N TRP A 35 -8.51 0.43 13.96
CA TRP A 35 -7.32 1.27 14.02
C TRP A 35 -6.00 0.52 14.23
N TYR A 36 -6.02 -0.65 14.86
CA TYR A 36 -4.81 -1.42 15.18
C TYR A 36 -4.70 -2.75 14.43
N ILE A 37 -5.77 -3.19 13.76
CA ILE A 37 -5.75 -4.35 12.86
C ILE A 37 -5.44 -3.91 11.42
N PHE A 38 -6.03 -2.79 10.97
CA PHE A 38 -5.75 -2.14 9.69
C PHE A 38 -5.35 -0.68 9.96
N PRO A 39 -4.14 -0.45 10.51
CA PRO A 39 -3.70 0.90 10.81
C PRO A 39 -3.46 1.69 9.53
N GLN A 40 -3.61 3.01 9.64
CA GLN A 40 -3.45 3.97 8.55
C GLN A 40 -2.46 5.06 8.96
N ILE A 41 -1.97 5.82 7.97
CA ILE A 41 -1.01 6.91 8.20
C ILE A 41 -1.64 8.03 9.04
N GLN A 42 -0.82 8.70 9.85
CA GLN A 42 -1.25 9.84 10.65
C GLN A 42 -1.79 10.98 9.79
N GLY A 43 -2.70 11.77 10.34
CA GLY A 43 -3.35 12.88 9.64
C GLY A 43 -4.71 12.55 9.02
N LEU A 44 -5.02 11.26 8.78
CA LEU A 44 -6.33 10.85 8.24
C LEU A 44 -7.45 10.82 9.29
N GLY A 45 -7.13 10.48 10.53
CA GLY A 45 -8.10 10.33 11.62
C GLY A 45 -7.97 11.40 12.70
N SER A 46 -9.10 11.90 13.21
CA SER A 46 -9.12 12.98 14.22
C SER A 46 -9.48 12.51 15.64
N SER A 47 -9.94 11.26 15.82
CA SER A 47 -10.25 10.76 17.17
C SER A 47 -8.97 10.41 17.94
N GLY A 48 -9.02 10.49 19.27
CA GLY A 48 -7.86 10.14 20.12
C GLY A 48 -7.33 8.73 19.86
N THR A 49 -8.23 7.75 19.66
CA THR A 49 -7.87 6.37 19.29
C THR A 49 -7.22 6.29 17.91
N ALA A 50 -7.74 7.03 16.93
CA ALA A 50 -7.15 7.07 15.59
C ALA A 50 -5.75 7.69 15.61
N MET A 51 -5.54 8.76 16.36
CA MET A 51 -4.22 9.39 16.51
C MET A 51 -3.23 8.52 17.31
N TYR A 52 -3.71 7.72 18.26
CA TYR A 52 -2.86 6.84 19.06
C TYR A 52 -2.31 5.66 18.24
N TYR A 53 -3.17 5.05 17.41
CA TYR A 53 -2.80 3.91 16.55
C TYR A 53 -2.43 4.30 15.11
N ALA A 54 -2.34 5.59 14.79
CA ALA A 54 -1.83 5.97 13.49
C ALA A 54 -0.36 5.55 13.35
N ILE A 55 0.01 5.18 12.12
CA ILE A 55 1.40 5.03 11.70
C ILE A 55 1.98 6.45 11.50
N GLU A 56 3.15 6.73 12.07
CA GLU A 56 3.80 8.04 12.05
C GLU A 56 4.30 8.37 10.63
N ASP A 57 4.98 7.43 9.97
CA ASP A 57 5.62 7.66 8.68
C ASP A 57 5.88 6.35 7.92
N TYR A 58 6.56 6.47 6.78
CA TYR A 58 6.96 5.31 5.99
C TYR A 58 7.85 4.32 6.76
N GLU A 59 8.74 4.81 7.62
CA GLU A 59 9.68 3.96 8.36
C GLU A 59 8.95 3.14 9.44
N GLU A 60 7.94 3.71 10.10
CA GLU A 60 7.07 2.93 10.99
C GLU A 60 6.19 1.93 10.22
N ALA A 61 5.68 2.29 9.03
CA ALA A 61 4.94 1.36 8.17
C ALA A 61 5.81 0.15 7.77
N LYS A 62 7.07 0.42 7.42
CA LYS A 62 8.07 -0.60 7.09
C LYS A 62 8.40 -1.46 8.30
N ALA A 63 8.66 -0.86 9.46
CA ALA A 63 8.90 -1.60 10.70
C ALA A 63 7.70 -2.50 11.08
N TYR A 64 6.47 -2.02 10.87
CA TYR A 64 5.25 -2.79 11.11
C TYR A 64 5.18 -4.02 10.19
N ILE A 65 5.44 -3.88 8.89
CA ILE A 65 5.37 -5.02 7.97
C ILE A 65 6.58 -5.97 8.06
N GLU A 66 7.71 -5.51 8.61
CA GLU A 66 8.89 -6.36 8.89
C GLU A 66 8.77 -7.11 10.23
N ASN A 67 7.95 -6.63 11.15
CA ASN A 67 7.73 -7.29 12.43
C ASN A 67 6.88 -8.57 12.27
N ALA A 68 7.39 -9.70 12.77
CA ALA A 68 6.80 -11.01 12.55
C ALA A 68 5.33 -11.13 12.98
N VAL A 69 4.91 -10.50 14.09
CA VAL A 69 3.55 -10.63 14.62
C VAL A 69 2.57 -9.78 13.82
N THR A 70 2.88 -8.50 13.68
CA THR A 70 2.01 -7.54 12.98
C THR A 70 1.90 -7.85 11.49
N ASN A 71 3.00 -8.27 10.85
CA ASN A 71 2.99 -8.78 9.48
C ASN A 71 2.09 -10.02 9.31
N ALA A 72 2.27 -11.03 10.17
CA ALA A 72 1.48 -12.27 10.09
C ALA A 72 -0.01 -11.98 10.24
N HIS A 73 -0.38 -11.16 11.23
CA HIS A 73 -1.76 -10.78 11.46
C HIS A 73 -2.37 -10.00 10.28
N LEU A 74 -1.67 -8.97 9.79
CA LEU A 74 -2.17 -8.15 8.69
C LEU A 74 -2.35 -8.98 7.41
N ARG A 75 -1.41 -9.87 7.09
CA ARG A 75 -1.51 -10.78 5.93
C ARG A 75 -2.64 -11.78 6.11
N GLU A 76 -2.75 -12.42 7.27
CA GLU A 76 -3.79 -13.43 7.52
C GLU A 76 -5.21 -12.84 7.39
N ILE A 77 -5.45 -11.66 7.96
CA ILE A 77 -6.76 -11.03 7.86
C ILE A 77 -7.03 -10.47 6.45
N SER A 78 -6.00 -10.01 5.73
CA SER A 78 -6.12 -9.58 4.34
C SER A 78 -6.45 -10.75 3.42
N GLU A 79 -5.82 -11.91 3.60
CA GLU A 79 -6.20 -13.14 2.90
C GLU A 79 -7.63 -13.56 3.21
N ALA A 80 -8.09 -13.40 4.45
CA ALA A 80 -9.49 -13.68 4.80
C ALA A 80 -10.48 -12.77 4.05
N LEU A 81 -10.15 -11.49 3.83
CA LEU A 81 -10.95 -10.60 2.97
C LEU A 81 -11.01 -11.11 1.52
N LEU A 82 -9.90 -11.61 1.00
CA LEU A 82 -9.82 -12.14 -0.36
C LEU A 82 -10.68 -13.39 -0.57
N GLN A 83 -10.93 -14.18 0.49
CA GLN A 83 -11.79 -15.37 0.43
C GLN A 83 -13.30 -15.05 0.45
N LEU A 84 -13.71 -13.81 0.71
CA LEU A 84 -15.12 -13.43 0.68
C LEU A 84 -15.69 -13.47 -0.74
N GLU A 85 -16.97 -13.77 -0.91
CA GLU A 85 -17.63 -13.65 -2.22
C GLU A 85 -17.88 -12.18 -2.60
N SER A 86 -18.05 -11.31 -1.59
CA SER A 86 -18.32 -9.88 -1.78
C SER A 86 -17.04 -9.11 -2.16
N ASP A 87 -17.20 -8.18 -3.09
CA ASP A 87 -16.28 -7.12 -3.49
C ASP A 87 -16.69 -5.74 -2.94
N ASP A 88 -17.88 -5.63 -2.34
CA ASP A 88 -18.33 -4.41 -1.66
C ASP A 88 -17.66 -4.23 -0.28
N ALA A 89 -16.70 -3.31 -0.17
CA ALA A 89 -16.02 -2.99 1.10
C ALA A 89 -16.96 -2.36 2.12
N THR A 90 -17.92 -1.52 1.71
CA THR A 90 -18.89 -0.90 2.63
C THR A 90 -19.79 -1.96 3.25
N ARG A 91 -20.14 -3.02 2.51
CA ARG A 91 -20.88 -4.16 3.06
C ARG A 91 -20.08 -4.93 4.11
N VAL A 92 -18.79 -5.15 3.88
CA VAL A 92 -17.93 -5.94 4.78
C VAL A 92 -17.49 -5.14 5.99
N MET A 93 -17.01 -3.91 5.79
CA MET A 93 -16.40 -3.09 6.83
C MET A 93 -17.37 -2.10 7.46
N GLY A 94 -18.40 -1.67 6.72
CA GLY A 94 -19.24 -0.53 7.09
C GLY A 94 -18.53 0.80 6.90
N TRP A 95 -19.31 1.87 6.77
CA TRP A 95 -18.76 3.22 6.76
C TRP A 95 -18.48 3.71 8.20
N PRO A 96 -17.34 4.37 8.48
CA PRO A 96 -16.27 4.79 7.56
C PRO A 96 -15.05 3.84 7.53
N ASP A 97 -15.21 2.58 7.92
CA ASP A 97 -14.08 1.64 8.01
C ASP A 97 -13.70 1.04 6.65
N ASP A 98 -14.59 1.11 5.66
CA ASP A 98 -14.26 0.88 4.25
C ASP A 98 -13.16 1.82 3.73
N LEU A 99 -13.27 3.12 4.02
CA LEU A 99 -12.24 4.10 3.65
C LEU A 99 -10.91 3.81 4.33
N LYS A 100 -10.94 3.47 5.63
CA LYS A 100 -9.73 3.13 6.39
C LYS A 100 -9.06 1.86 5.89
N LEU A 101 -9.83 0.89 5.38
CA LEU A 101 -9.27 -0.30 4.74
C LEU A 101 -8.49 0.11 3.50
N CYS A 102 -9.05 0.97 2.65
CA CYS A 102 -8.34 1.49 1.48
C CYS A 102 -7.04 2.20 1.87
N SER A 103 -7.08 3.10 2.86
CA SER A 103 -5.90 3.79 3.38
C SER A 103 -4.85 2.82 3.93
N SER A 104 -5.26 1.81 4.70
CA SER A 104 -4.36 0.80 5.25
C SER A 104 -3.70 -0.05 4.17
N MET A 105 -4.49 -0.57 3.21
CA MET A 105 -3.96 -1.39 2.12
C MET A 105 -3.03 -0.58 1.21
N THR A 106 -3.35 0.70 0.97
CA THR A 106 -2.48 1.62 0.22
C THR A 106 -1.14 1.80 0.92
N LEU A 107 -1.16 2.10 2.23
CA LEU A 107 0.05 2.27 3.03
C LEU A 107 0.96 1.04 2.98
N PHE A 108 0.41 -0.14 3.25
CA PHE A 108 1.20 -1.37 3.28
C PHE A 108 1.55 -1.92 1.91
N ALA A 109 0.79 -1.56 0.86
CA ALA A 109 1.19 -1.84 -0.51
C ALA A 109 2.47 -1.08 -0.89
N LEU A 110 2.65 0.14 -0.38
CA LEU A 110 3.86 0.95 -0.62
C LEU A 110 5.03 0.58 0.31
N ALA A 111 4.76 0.07 1.51
CA ALA A 111 5.76 -0.20 2.54
C ALA A 111 6.60 -1.47 2.34
N THR A 112 6.27 -2.35 1.38
CA THR A 112 7.04 -3.58 1.11
C THR A 112 6.97 -3.97 -0.37
N LYS A 113 8.01 -4.65 -0.87
CA LYS A 113 8.01 -5.27 -2.21
C LYS A 113 7.10 -6.49 -2.29
N GLU A 114 6.93 -7.22 -1.18
CA GLU A 114 6.07 -8.40 -1.07
C GLU A 114 4.61 -7.99 -0.79
N ASN A 115 4.07 -7.10 -1.62
CA ASN A 115 2.79 -6.41 -1.40
C ASN A 115 1.58 -7.03 -2.12
N GLU A 116 1.74 -8.20 -2.73
CA GLU A 116 0.71 -8.80 -3.59
C GLU A 116 -0.65 -8.93 -2.89
N VAL A 117 -0.66 -9.37 -1.62
CA VAL A 117 -1.90 -9.51 -0.84
C VAL A 117 -2.64 -8.19 -0.68
N PHE A 118 -1.93 -7.09 -0.41
CA PHE A 118 -2.54 -5.77 -0.21
C PHE A 118 -3.08 -5.20 -1.53
N ARG A 119 -2.31 -5.39 -2.61
CA ARG A 119 -2.75 -5.03 -3.96
C ARG A 119 -4.00 -5.80 -4.38
N ARG A 120 -4.06 -7.11 -4.13
CA ARG A 120 -5.24 -7.92 -4.44
C ARG A 120 -6.48 -7.47 -3.65
N VAL A 121 -6.31 -6.98 -2.40
CA VAL A 121 -7.43 -6.39 -1.65
C VAL A 121 -7.87 -5.08 -2.29
N LEU A 122 -6.93 -4.22 -2.72
CA LEU A 122 -7.24 -2.99 -3.46
C LEU A 122 -7.96 -3.29 -4.79
N ASP A 123 -7.46 -4.25 -5.56
CA ASP A 123 -8.06 -4.70 -6.82
C ASP A 123 -9.50 -5.19 -6.61
N LYS A 124 -9.71 -6.00 -5.56
CA LYS A 124 -11.01 -6.60 -5.28
C LYS A 124 -12.05 -5.61 -4.76
N PHE A 125 -11.66 -4.73 -3.85
CA PHE A 125 -12.60 -3.89 -3.10
C PHE A 125 -12.66 -2.43 -3.56
N PHE A 126 -11.66 -1.98 -4.34
CA PHE A 126 -11.46 -0.57 -4.68
C PHE A 126 -11.03 -0.37 -6.15
N ASP A 127 -11.26 -1.36 -7.03
CA ASP A 127 -10.86 -1.33 -8.44
C ASP A 127 -9.37 -1.04 -8.67
N GLY A 128 -8.52 -1.45 -7.73
CA GLY A 128 -7.07 -1.24 -7.77
C GLY A 128 -6.63 0.18 -7.42
N LYS A 129 -7.58 1.08 -7.09
CA LYS A 129 -7.29 2.48 -6.77
C LYS A 129 -6.65 2.61 -5.41
N LEU A 130 -5.63 3.45 -5.34
CA LEU A 130 -4.99 3.83 -4.08
C LEU A 130 -5.79 4.93 -3.37
N ASP A 131 -5.66 4.98 -2.05
CA ASP A 131 -6.11 6.12 -1.26
C ASP A 131 -5.17 7.31 -1.49
N ALA A 132 -5.64 8.27 -2.29
CA ALA A 132 -4.87 9.45 -2.68
C ALA A 132 -4.37 10.25 -1.47
N GLN A 133 -5.12 10.31 -0.37
CA GLN A 133 -4.67 11.03 0.83
C GLN A 133 -3.51 10.34 1.52
N THR A 134 -3.51 9.00 1.57
CA THR A 134 -2.35 8.24 2.08
C THR A 134 -1.10 8.51 1.24
N VAL A 135 -1.22 8.47 -0.09
CA VAL A 135 -0.11 8.76 -1.01
C VAL A 135 0.40 10.20 -0.85
N ASP A 136 -0.53 11.14 -0.70
CA ASP A 136 -0.24 12.56 -0.48
C ASP A 136 0.53 12.76 0.84
N ILE A 137 0.05 12.21 1.95
CA ILE A 137 0.70 12.34 3.27
C ILE A 137 2.11 11.76 3.27
N LEU A 138 2.33 10.63 2.57
CA LEU A 138 3.64 10.01 2.41
C LEU A 138 4.57 10.77 1.45
N ASP A 139 4.03 11.75 0.70
CA ASP A 139 4.74 12.49 -0.34
C ASP A 139 5.37 11.56 -1.38
N MET A 140 4.57 10.59 -1.84
CA MET A 140 4.99 9.51 -2.76
C MET A 140 4.31 9.58 -4.14
N GLY A 141 3.50 10.59 -4.42
CA GLY A 141 2.83 10.74 -5.71
C GLY A 141 3.72 11.40 -6.77
N TYR A 142 3.74 10.84 -7.97
CA TYR A 142 4.51 11.33 -9.12
C TYR A 142 3.70 11.25 -10.41
N LEU A 143 3.99 12.15 -11.35
CA LEU A 143 3.57 12.08 -12.73
C LEU A 143 4.71 11.49 -13.58
N VAL A 144 4.41 10.49 -14.42
CA VAL A 144 5.36 9.95 -15.39
C VAL A 144 5.50 10.92 -16.56
N MET A 145 6.62 11.63 -16.62
CA MET A 145 6.86 12.66 -17.64
C MET A 145 7.40 12.09 -18.94
N ARG A 146 8.31 11.12 -18.83
CA ARG A 146 8.98 10.52 -19.99
C ARG A 146 9.44 9.10 -19.67
N ILE A 147 9.33 8.20 -20.65
CA ILE A 147 9.88 6.85 -20.59
C ILE A 147 10.87 6.69 -21.74
N ASP A 148 12.15 6.64 -21.42
CA ASP A 148 13.21 6.38 -22.37
C ASP A 148 13.49 4.86 -22.39
N GLU A 149 12.99 4.16 -23.42
CA GLU A 149 13.23 2.72 -23.61
C GLU A 149 14.71 2.43 -23.89
N PRO A 150 15.23 1.27 -23.44
CA PRO A 150 16.62 0.89 -23.70
C PRO A 150 16.84 0.59 -25.17
N ASP A 151 17.75 1.34 -25.80
CA ASP A 151 18.19 1.11 -27.18
C ASP A 151 19.38 0.13 -27.22
N PHE A 152 19.17 -1.04 -27.82
CA PHE A 152 20.21 -2.06 -28.01
C PHE A 152 20.87 -2.00 -29.41
N GLY A 153 20.49 -1.02 -30.24
CA GLY A 153 21.03 -0.84 -31.58
C GLY A 153 20.83 -2.05 -32.49
N CYS A 154 21.69 -2.15 -33.53
CA CYS A 154 21.62 -3.21 -34.54
C CYS A 154 22.06 -4.59 -34.02
N GLU A 155 22.78 -4.65 -32.90
CA GLU A 155 23.27 -5.91 -32.31
C GLU A 155 22.16 -6.67 -31.56
N GLY A 156 21.06 -5.99 -31.24
CA GLY A 156 19.91 -6.56 -30.54
C GLY A 156 20.19 -6.79 -29.05
N ARG A 157 19.15 -7.16 -28.31
CA ARG A 157 19.21 -7.39 -26.87
C ARG A 157 20.14 -8.59 -26.55
N PRO A 158 21.16 -8.43 -25.70
CA PRO A 158 21.98 -9.55 -25.25
C PRO A 158 21.19 -10.57 -24.42
N ASP A 159 21.52 -11.86 -24.56
CA ASP A 159 20.88 -12.93 -23.81
C ASP A 159 21.06 -12.73 -22.29
N GLY A 160 19.96 -12.87 -21.55
CA GLY A 160 19.97 -12.78 -20.08
C GLY A 160 20.01 -11.36 -19.50
N VAL A 161 20.06 -10.31 -20.33
CA VAL A 161 19.97 -8.92 -19.86
C VAL A 161 18.50 -8.52 -19.75
N GLU A 162 18.06 -8.03 -18.59
CA GLU A 162 16.75 -7.42 -18.44
C GLU A 162 16.79 -5.95 -18.92
N PRO A 163 15.95 -5.54 -19.89
CA PRO A 163 15.91 -4.17 -20.36
C PRO A 163 15.37 -3.25 -19.27
N MET A 164 16.13 -2.22 -18.95
CA MET A 164 15.76 -1.19 -17.98
C MET A 164 15.39 0.07 -18.76
N ALA A 165 14.14 0.53 -18.60
CA ALA A 165 13.71 1.82 -19.10
C ALA A 165 14.08 2.90 -18.09
N LYS A 166 14.52 4.05 -18.59
CA LYS A 166 14.78 5.21 -17.77
C LYS A 166 13.51 6.05 -17.70
N VAL A 167 12.94 6.16 -16.51
CA VAL A 167 11.66 6.83 -16.27
C VAL A 167 11.90 8.15 -15.55
N THR A 168 11.50 9.25 -16.19
CA THR A 168 11.51 10.58 -15.60
C THR A 168 10.18 10.83 -14.90
N LEU A 169 10.24 11.16 -13.61
CA LEU A 169 9.09 11.37 -12.75
C LEU A 169 9.10 12.79 -12.20
N LEU A 170 7.94 13.46 -12.22
CA LEU A 170 7.73 14.75 -11.57
C LEU A 170 6.94 14.56 -10.29
N LYS A 171 7.50 14.97 -9.15
CA LYS A 171 6.84 14.87 -7.86
C LYS A 171 5.64 15.79 -7.77
N LEU A 172 4.47 15.26 -7.43
CA LEU A 172 3.20 16.00 -7.51
C LEU A 172 3.14 17.20 -6.55
N LYS A 173 3.81 17.12 -5.39
CA LYS A 173 3.80 18.20 -4.39
C LYS A 173 4.88 19.26 -4.58
N SER A 174 6.10 18.83 -4.86
CA SER A 174 7.28 19.71 -4.88
C SER A 174 7.71 20.14 -6.27
N GLU A 175 7.13 19.55 -7.32
CA GLU A 175 7.58 19.71 -8.72
C GLU A 175 9.06 19.32 -8.91
N GLU A 176 9.60 18.50 -8.02
CA GLU A 176 10.95 17.96 -8.14
C GLU A 176 10.98 16.83 -9.18
N GLU A 177 11.95 16.87 -10.08
CA GLU A 177 12.17 15.80 -11.05
C GLU A 177 13.16 14.77 -10.50
N ILE A 178 12.78 13.49 -10.58
CA ILE A 178 13.66 12.35 -10.30
C ILE A 178 13.71 11.41 -11.50
N GLN A 179 14.76 10.60 -11.59
CA GLN A 179 14.92 9.58 -12.61
C GLN A 179 15.16 8.23 -11.95
N LEU A 180 14.43 7.22 -12.40
CA LEU A 180 14.55 5.84 -11.95
C LEU A 180 14.77 4.90 -13.13
N GLU A 181 15.52 3.84 -12.90
CA GLU A 181 15.62 2.72 -13.85
C GLU A 181 14.62 1.64 -13.43
N ILE A 182 13.71 1.29 -14.33
CA ILE A 182 12.62 0.33 -14.07
C ILE A 182 12.66 -0.74 -15.14
N PRO A 183 12.52 -2.03 -14.79
CA PRO A 183 12.42 -3.07 -15.80
C PRO A 183 11.29 -2.77 -16.77
N ASP A 184 11.60 -2.78 -18.06
CA ASP A 184 10.65 -2.45 -19.13
C ASP A 184 9.38 -3.32 -19.03
N ALA A 185 9.57 -4.62 -18.78
CA ALA A 185 8.47 -5.58 -18.56
C ALA A 185 7.60 -5.27 -17.32
N GLU A 186 8.11 -4.53 -16.34
CA GLU A 186 7.33 -4.07 -15.19
C GLU A 186 6.38 -2.94 -15.58
N LEU A 187 6.84 -1.98 -16.39
CA LEU A 187 6.01 -0.87 -16.90
C LEU A 187 4.84 -1.40 -17.73
N TYR A 188 5.10 -2.33 -18.65
CA TYR A 188 4.06 -2.97 -19.46
C TYR A 188 3.03 -3.71 -18.60
N ARG A 189 3.48 -4.52 -17.63
CA ARG A 189 2.60 -5.31 -16.76
C ARG A 189 1.71 -4.44 -15.88
N LYS A 190 2.20 -3.28 -15.48
CA LYS A 190 1.48 -2.31 -14.64
C LYS A 190 0.73 -1.25 -15.46
N GLU A 191 0.77 -1.36 -16.79
CA GLU A 191 0.16 -0.40 -17.73
C GLU A 191 0.59 1.05 -17.43
N ILE A 192 1.85 1.24 -17.08
CA ILE A 192 2.44 2.55 -16.79
C ILE A 192 2.96 3.13 -18.10
N VAL A 193 2.45 4.30 -18.46
CA VAL A 193 2.78 5.03 -19.68
C VAL A 193 3.09 6.49 -19.33
N GLU A 194 3.64 7.24 -20.27
CA GLU A 194 3.76 8.69 -20.12
C GLU A 194 2.40 9.33 -19.83
N GLY A 195 2.35 10.22 -18.85
CA GLY A 195 1.12 10.82 -18.32
C GLY A 195 0.42 10.02 -17.22
N SER A 196 0.87 8.80 -16.89
CA SER A 196 0.34 8.07 -15.72
C SER A 196 0.73 8.75 -14.41
N GLU A 197 -0.19 8.79 -13.46
CA GLU A 197 0.11 9.06 -12.05
C GLU A 197 0.51 7.76 -11.35
N VAL A 198 1.57 7.82 -10.55
CA VAL A 198 2.15 6.67 -9.86
C VAL A 198 2.54 7.04 -8.44
N ALA A 199 2.36 6.12 -7.51
CA ALA A 199 2.94 6.16 -6.19
C ALA A 199 4.28 5.42 -6.19
N VAL A 200 5.35 6.05 -5.71
CA VAL A 200 6.70 5.47 -5.64
C VAL A 200 7.27 5.56 -4.24
N SER A 201 7.60 4.41 -3.65
CA SER A 201 8.22 4.33 -2.33
C SER A 201 9.75 4.40 -2.39
N PRO A 202 10.42 4.81 -1.29
CA PRO A 202 11.88 4.83 -1.18
C PRO A 202 12.57 3.50 -1.48
N ASP A 203 11.91 2.37 -1.22
CA ASP A 203 12.45 1.04 -1.51
C ASP A 203 12.22 0.59 -2.97
N GLY A 204 11.71 1.47 -3.83
CA GLY A 204 11.51 1.23 -5.26
C GLY A 204 10.21 0.51 -5.61
N VAL A 205 9.21 0.51 -4.71
CA VAL A 205 7.87 0.03 -5.07
C VAL A 205 7.18 1.10 -5.91
N MET A 206 6.80 0.77 -7.14
CA MET A 206 6.00 1.64 -8.00
C MET A 206 4.60 1.04 -8.22
N ILE A 207 3.55 1.82 -7.99
CA ILE A 207 2.15 1.42 -8.18
C ILE A 207 1.42 2.54 -8.94
N LYS A 208 0.65 2.18 -9.97
CA LYS A 208 -0.18 3.13 -10.71
C LYS A 208 -1.36 3.58 -9.85
N MET A 209 -1.67 4.87 -9.86
CA MET A 209 -2.78 5.48 -9.09
C MET A 209 -4.12 5.38 -9.81
#